data_AF-A0A6S7I368-F1
#
_entry.id   AF-A0A6S7I368-F1
#
_cell.length_a   1.000
_cell.length_b   1.000
_cell.length_c   1.000
_cell.angle_alpha   90.00
_cell.angle_beta   90.00
_cell.angle_gamma   90.00
#
_symmetry.space_group_name_H-M   'P 1'
#
loop_
_entity.id
_entity.type
_entity.pdbx_description
1 polymer ?
#
loop_
_entity_poly.entity_id
_entity_poly.type
_entity_poly.pdbx_seq_one_letter_code
_entity_poly.pdbx_strand_id
1 'polypeptide(L)'
;MAGLDFSGIQQFDPHSEPSSLASQWKEWLQRFKRCIVAFDIKDKARKRALLLYLAGPKVETIFATLSDTGEENDFDKAIEKLTEYFAPKKKHSIRATYFSPKDEIKTQIVENCRSSRLRRKAFRDDPKLDDLIKYARALEISDHHAEEMEKQHRQEVVYQNTRRDFPPRDIK
;
A
#
# COMPACT_ATOMS: atom_id res chain seq x y z
N MET A 1 -21.06 -48.80 19.05
CA MET A 1 -20.72 -47.37 18.80
C MET A 1 -20.55 -47.23 17.30
N ALA A 2 -21.38 -46.42 16.63
CA ALA A 2 -21.19 -46.17 15.20
C ALA A 2 -19.84 -45.48 15.01
N GLY A 3 -18.92 -46.13 14.29
CA GLY A 3 -17.63 -45.54 13.96
C GLY A 3 -17.89 -44.27 13.16
N LEU A 4 -17.38 -43.14 13.64
CA LEU A 4 -17.42 -41.90 12.89
C LEU A 4 -16.46 -42.07 11.71
N ASP A 5 -17.01 -42.20 10.52
CA ASP A 5 -16.23 -42.29 9.29
C ASP A 5 -15.85 -40.88 8.82
N PHE A 6 -14.58 -40.54 9.01
CA PHE A 6 -13.99 -39.29 8.53
C PHE A 6 -13.19 -39.46 7.23
N SER A 7 -13.29 -40.62 6.55
CA SER A 7 -12.53 -40.93 5.34
C SER A 7 -12.70 -39.91 4.20
N GLY A 8 -13.80 -39.14 4.20
CA GLY A 8 -14.05 -38.07 3.24
C GLY A 8 -13.30 -36.75 3.51
N ILE A 9 -12.65 -36.59 4.66
CA ILE A 9 -11.82 -35.42 4.97
C ILE A 9 -10.37 -35.77 4.65
N GLN A 10 -9.90 -35.30 3.51
CA GLN A 10 -8.49 -35.35 3.15
C GLN A 10 -7.67 -34.50 4.13
N GLN A 11 -6.50 -35.01 4.54
CA GLN A 11 -5.55 -34.27 5.38
C GLN A 11 -5.11 -32.97 4.68
N PHE A 12 -4.83 -31.95 5.49
CA PHE A 12 -4.33 -30.68 4.97
C PHE A 12 -2.83 -30.81 4.66
N ASP A 13 -2.40 -30.41 3.45
CA ASP A 13 -0.99 -30.38 3.12
C ASP A 13 -0.41 -28.97 3.26
N PRO A 14 0.27 -28.65 4.39
CA PRO A 14 0.80 -27.32 4.65
C PRO A 14 2.02 -26.95 3.79
N HIS A 15 2.54 -27.87 2.97
CA HIS A 15 3.68 -27.63 2.07
C HIS A 15 3.28 -27.40 0.60
N SER A 16 1.97 -27.27 0.32
CA SER A 16 1.50 -26.90 -1.01
C SER A 16 1.90 -25.47 -1.39
N GLU A 17 1.72 -25.12 -2.66
CA GLU A 17 2.09 -23.82 -3.24
C GLU A 17 1.74 -22.63 -2.30
N PRO A 18 2.75 -21.87 -1.81
CA PRO A 18 2.57 -20.83 -0.79
C PRO A 18 1.59 -19.72 -1.17
N SER A 19 1.36 -19.51 -2.46
CA SER A 19 0.39 -18.55 -3.03
C SER A 19 -1.06 -18.96 -2.82
N SER A 20 -1.31 -20.24 -2.55
CA SER A 20 -2.65 -20.83 -2.41
C SER A 20 -2.92 -21.42 -1.03
N LEU A 21 -1.90 -21.47 -0.15
CA LEU A 21 -1.97 -22.07 1.19
C LEU A 21 -3.14 -21.53 2.03
N ALA A 22 -3.35 -20.21 2.02
CA ALA A 22 -4.45 -19.59 2.74
C ALA A 22 -5.84 -19.97 2.18
N SER A 23 -5.97 -20.06 0.85
CA SER A 23 -7.21 -20.47 0.19
C SER A 23 -7.51 -21.93 0.47
N GLN A 24 -6.50 -22.81 0.37
CA GLN A 24 -6.63 -24.23 0.69
C GLN A 24 -6.98 -24.44 2.16
N TRP A 25 -6.35 -23.72 3.09
CA TRP A 25 -6.65 -23.77 4.51
C TRP A 25 -8.11 -23.38 4.78
N LYS A 26 -8.57 -22.30 4.14
CA LYS A 26 -9.96 -21.83 4.26
C LYS A 26 -10.96 -22.87 3.74
N GLU A 27 -10.70 -23.47 2.59
CA GLU A 27 -11.56 -24.52 2.03
C GLU A 27 -11.60 -25.77 2.92
N TRP A 28 -10.44 -26.19 3.43
CA TRP A 28 -10.33 -27.32 4.34
C TRP A 28 -11.08 -27.05 5.65
N LEU A 29 -10.88 -25.88 6.28
CA LEU A 29 -11.62 -25.47 7.48
C LEU A 29 -13.12 -25.44 7.26
N GLN A 30 -13.59 -25.01 6.08
CA GLN A 30 -15.01 -25.03 5.74
C GLN A 30 -15.56 -26.45 5.67
N ARG A 31 -14.82 -27.40 5.10
CA ARG A 31 -15.19 -28.83 5.09
C ARG A 31 -15.24 -29.39 6.51
N PHE A 32 -14.23 -29.10 7.32
CA PHE A 32 -14.17 -29.50 8.72
C PHE A 32 -15.37 -28.95 9.52
N LYS A 33 -15.68 -27.66 9.40
CA LYS A 33 -16.84 -27.04 10.07
C LYS A 33 -18.16 -27.70 9.67
N ARG A 34 -18.35 -28.02 8.39
CA ARG A 34 -19.53 -28.77 7.92
C ARG A 34 -19.63 -30.15 8.56
N CYS A 35 -18.51 -30.85 8.68
CA CYS A 35 -18.44 -32.16 9.33
C CYS A 35 -18.83 -32.10 10.81
N ILE A 36 -18.30 -31.13 11.55
CA ILE A 36 -18.66 -30.92 12.97
C ILE A 36 -20.17 -30.69 13.15
N VAL A 37 -20.79 -29.91 12.24
CA VAL A 37 -22.24 -29.69 12.24
C VAL A 37 -23.00 -30.97 11.88
N ALA A 38 -22.56 -31.71 10.87
CA ALA A 38 -23.21 -32.95 10.42
C ALA A 38 -23.21 -34.05 11.51
N PHE A 39 -22.16 -34.13 12.31
CA PHE A 39 -22.05 -35.09 13.41
C PHE A 39 -22.57 -34.57 14.76
N ASP A 40 -23.21 -33.40 14.79
CA ASP A 40 -23.74 -32.73 16.00
C ASP A 40 -22.72 -32.63 17.15
N ILE A 41 -21.45 -32.37 16.82
CA ILE A 41 -20.38 -32.27 17.82
C ILE A 41 -20.42 -30.88 18.44
N LYS A 42 -20.80 -30.81 19.73
CA LYS A 42 -20.96 -29.54 20.46
C LYS A 42 -19.74 -29.15 21.29
N ASP A 43 -19.10 -30.14 21.88
CA ASP A 43 -17.98 -29.97 22.81
C ASP A 43 -16.75 -29.32 22.14
N LYS A 44 -16.18 -28.30 22.80
CA LYS A 44 -15.08 -27.50 22.24
C LYS A 44 -13.74 -28.25 22.29
N ALA A 45 -13.45 -28.98 23.37
CA ALA A 45 -12.25 -29.81 23.47
C ALA A 45 -12.23 -30.87 22.36
N ARG A 46 -13.35 -31.54 22.13
CA ARG A 46 -13.51 -32.53 21.06
C ARG A 46 -13.35 -31.93 19.67
N LYS A 47 -13.85 -30.71 19.43
CA LYS A 47 -13.62 -29.99 18.17
C LYS A 47 -12.14 -29.69 17.95
N ARG A 48 -11.43 -29.24 19.00
CA ARG A 48 -9.99 -28.96 18.93
C ARG A 48 -9.18 -30.23 18.67
N ALA A 49 -9.48 -31.32 19.39
CA ALA A 49 -8.83 -32.61 19.19
C ALA A 49 -9.04 -33.13 17.75
N LEU A 50 -10.27 -33.06 17.25
CA LEU A 50 -10.59 -33.46 15.87
C LEU A 50 -9.94 -32.57 14.82
N LEU A 51 -9.81 -31.26 15.09
CA LEU A 51 -9.12 -30.33 14.20
C LEU A 51 -7.68 -30.78 13.97
N LEU A 52 -6.93 -31.05 15.05
CA LEU A 52 -5.52 -31.46 14.96
C LEU A 52 -5.38 -32.87 14.37
N TYR A 53 -6.23 -33.81 14.79
CA TYR A 53 -6.21 -35.19 14.30
C TYR A 53 -6.49 -35.28 12.79
N LEU A 54 -7.52 -34.59 12.30
CA LEU A 54 -7.92 -34.64 10.88
C LEU A 54 -7.08 -33.72 9.99
N ALA A 55 -6.55 -32.62 10.53
CA ALA A 55 -5.63 -31.76 9.77
C ALA A 55 -4.33 -32.50 9.44
N GLY A 56 -3.91 -33.41 10.32
CA GLY A 56 -2.83 -34.35 10.10
C GLY A 56 -1.52 -33.98 10.81
N PRO A 57 -0.53 -34.90 10.83
CA PRO A 57 0.69 -34.77 11.66
C PRO A 57 1.52 -33.53 11.36
N LYS A 58 1.51 -33.08 10.10
CA LYS A 58 2.22 -31.86 9.67
C LYS A 58 1.63 -30.61 10.33
N VAL A 59 0.30 -30.51 10.42
CA VAL A 59 -0.39 -29.38 11.05
C VAL A 59 -0.24 -29.43 12.56
N GLU A 60 -0.25 -30.62 13.16
CA GLU A 60 0.05 -30.80 14.58
C GLU A 60 1.47 -30.34 14.93
N THR A 61 2.46 -30.67 14.09
CA THR A 61 3.84 -30.19 14.25
C THR A 61 3.91 -28.66 14.19
N ILE A 62 3.23 -28.03 13.22
CA ILE A 62 3.13 -26.56 13.13
C ILE A 62 2.48 -26.00 14.40
N PHE A 63 1.37 -26.58 14.84
CA PHE A 63 0.63 -26.11 16.01
C PHE A 63 1.48 -26.15 17.28
N ALA A 64 2.29 -27.21 17.46
CA ALA A 64 3.23 -27.33 18.59
C ALA A 64 4.31 -26.24 18.62
N THR A 65 4.61 -25.60 17.48
CA THR A 65 5.55 -24.47 17.42
C THR A 65 4.91 -23.11 17.73
N LEU A 66 3.56 -23.02 17.76
CA LEU A 66 2.85 -21.78 18.01
C LEU A 66 2.78 -21.50 19.51
N SER A 67 3.10 -20.26 19.90
CA SER A 67 2.87 -19.77 21.26
C SER A 67 1.44 -19.27 21.42
N ASP A 68 0.90 -19.37 22.64
CA ASP A 68 -0.42 -18.84 23.00
C ASP A 68 -1.58 -19.49 22.21
N THR A 69 -1.57 -20.82 22.13
CA THR A 69 -2.61 -21.62 21.46
C THR A 69 -3.91 -21.75 22.26
N GLY A 70 -4.02 -21.08 23.41
CA GLY A 70 -5.14 -21.24 24.35
C GLY A 70 -5.18 -22.59 25.06
N GLU A 71 -6.16 -22.74 25.93
CA GLU A 71 -6.44 -23.96 26.70
C GLU A 71 -7.09 -25.05 25.83
N GLU A 72 -7.24 -26.27 26.37
CA GLU A 72 -7.82 -27.41 25.65
C GLU A 72 -9.25 -27.14 25.13
N ASN A 73 -9.97 -26.23 25.79
CA ASN A 73 -11.33 -25.82 25.41
C ASN A 73 -11.37 -24.64 24.42
N ASP A 74 -10.21 -24.07 24.05
CA ASP A 74 -10.12 -22.91 23.16
C ASP A 74 -9.99 -23.32 21.69
N PHE A 75 -11.08 -23.86 21.16
CA PHE A 75 -11.18 -24.21 19.75
C PHE A 75 -11.01 -23.00 18.82
N ASP A 76 -11.64 -21.87 19.16
CA ASP A 76 -11.62 -20.66 18.32
C ASP A 76 -10.20 -20.08 18.23
N LYS A 77 -9.46 -20.06 19.35
CA LYS A 77 -8.07 -19.59 19.40
C LYS A 77 -7.13 -20.50 18.61
N ALA A 78 -7.35 -21.81 18.64
CA ALA A 78 -6.59 -22.76 17.83
C ALA A 78 -6.78 -22.49 16.31
N ILE A 79 -8.02 -22.25 15.88
CA ILE A 79 -8.31 -21.87 14.48
C ILE A 79 -7.64 -20.54 14.14
N GLU A 80 -7.73 -19.54 15.00
CA GLU A 80 -7.14 -18.22 14.77
C GLU A 80 -5.65 -18.34 14.54
N LYS A 81 -4.92 -19.04 15.42
CA LYS A 81 -3.47 -19.20 15.33
C LYS A 81 -3.02 -19.98 14.09
N LEU A 82 -3.72 -21.06 13.75
CA LEU A 82 -3.44 -21.79 12.51
C LEU A 82 -3.76 -20.94 11.27
N THR A 83 -4.86 -20.19 11.30
CA THR A 83 -5.23 -19.29 10.19
C THR A 83 -4.25 -18.14 10.05
N GLU A 84 -3.72 -17.59 11.14
CA GLU A 84 -2.65 -16.59 11.14
C GLU A 84 -1.36 -17.16 10.54
N TYR A 85 -0.98 -18.39 10.92
CA TYR A 85 0.21 -19.04 10.38
C TYR A 85 0.11 -19.31 8.87
N PHE A 86 -1.05 -19.78 8.42
CA PHE A 86 -1.32 -20.10 7.00
C PHE A 86 -1.80 -18.91 6.19
N ALA A 87 -2.08 -17.76 6.82
CA ALA A 87 -2.33 -16.52 6.12
C ALA A 87 -1.13 -16.26 5.20
N PRO A 88 -1.35 -15.60 4.04
CA PRO A 88 -0.22 -15.17 3.24
C PRO A 88 0.62 -14.29 4.15
N LYS A 89 1.79 -14.80 4.57
CA LYS A 89 2.83 -13.97 5.16
C LYS A 89 2.95 -12.85 4.16
N LYS A 90 2.55 -11.63 4.55
CA LYS A 90 2.83 -10.45 3.76
C LYS A 90 4.34 -10.49 3.61
N LYS A 91 4.81 -11.10 2.53
CA LYS A 91 6.06 -10.75 1.94
C LYS A 91 5.82 -9.26 1.77
N HIS A 92 6.47 -8.43 2.57
CA HIS A 92 6.92 -7.16 2.02
C HIS A 92 7.51 -7.58 0.70
N SER A 93 6.71 -7.38 -0.35
CA SER A 93 7.07 -7.86 -1.65
C SER A 93 8.43 -7.23 -1.87
N ILE A 94 9.41 -8.04 -2.27
CA ILE A 94 10.60 -7.53 -2.97
C ILE A 94 10.11 -7.05 -4.34
N ARG A 95 9.17 -6.11 -4.31
CA ARG A 95 8.46 -5.44 -5.40
C ARG A 95 7.79 -4.16 -4.90
N ALA A 96 8.39 -3.53 -3.88
CA ALA A 96 8.47 -2.08 -3.80
C ALA A 96 9.61 -1.55 -4.72
N THR A 97 9.95 -2.28 -5.79
CA THR A 97 10.87 -1.85 -6.85
C THR A 97 10.13 -1.38 -8.09
N TYR A 98 8.83 -1.12 -8.00
CA TYR A 98 8.24 -0.13 -8.88
C TYR A 98 8.48 1.22 -8.25
N PHE A 99 9.60 1.82 -8.65
CA PHE A 99 9.72 3.26 -8.70
C PHE A 99 8.41 3.78 -9.29
N SER A 100 7.57 4.42 -8.47
CA SER A 100 6.30 4.94 -8.95
C SER A 100 6.63 5.88 -10.10
N PRO A 101 5.97 5.81 -11.27
CA PRO A 101 6.19 6.78 -12.33
C PRO A 101 6.09 8.22 -11.82
N LYS A 102 5.28 8.46 -10.78
CA LYS A 102 5.18 9.77 -10.13
C LYS A 102 6.42 10.16 -9.33
N ASP A 103 7.08 9.21 -8.69
CA ASP A 103 8.31 9.43 -7.93
C ASP A 103 9.50 9.61 -8.89
N GLU A 104 9.53 8.90 -10.03
CA GLU A 104 10.49 9.15 -11.12
C GLU A 104 10.37 10.57 -11.66
N ILE A 105 9.15 10.98 -12.03
CA ILE A 105 8.92 12.33 -12.55
C ILE A 105 9.36 13.38 -11.51
N LYS A 106 9.14 13.13 -10.22
CA LYS A 106 9.57 14.04 -9.16
C LYS A 106 11.10 14.09 -9.02
N THR A 107 11.78 12.95 -9.08
CA THR A 107 13.25 12.89 -9.10
C THR A 107 13.82 13.67 -10.28
N GLN A 108 13.27 13.47 -11.48
CA GLN A 108 13.68 14.20 -12.68
C GLN A 108 13.46 15.72 -12.55
N ILE A 109 12.39 16.17 -11.88
CA ILE A 109 12.17 17.60 -11.60
C ILE A 109 13.22 18.12 -10.62
N VAL A 110 13.59 17.37 -9.59
CA VAL A 110 14.62 17.78 -8.62
C VAL A 110 16.00 17.85 -9.28
N GLU A 111 16.36 16.86 -10.10
CA GLU A 111 17.68 16.76 -10.72
C GLU A 111 17.86 17.73 -11.90
N ASN A 112 16.84 17.85 -12.77
CA ASN A 112 17.00 18.48 -14.09
C ASN A 112 16.21 19.78 -14.30
N CYS A 113 15.34 20.20 -13.37
CA CYS A 113 14.56 21.43 -13.57
C CYS A 113 15.45 22.68 -13.47
N ARG A 114 15.28 23.64 -14.40
CA ARG A 114 16.01 24.93 -14.38
C ARG A 114 15.56 25.87 -13.26
N SER A 115 14.31 25.74 -12.78
CA SER A 115 13.76 26.60 -11.73
C SER A 115 14.25 26.17 -10.33
N SER A 116 15.13 27.00 -9.74
CA SER A 116 15.64 26.77 -8.37
C SER A 116 14.56 26.86 -7.29
N ARG A 117 13.44 27.53 -7.56
CA ARG A 117 12.27 27.62 -6.68
C ARG A 117 11.48 26.32 -6.71
N LEU A 118 11.26 25.76 -7.89
CA LEU A 118 10.53 24.50 -8.06
C LEU A 118 11.31 23.33 -7.46
N ARG A 119 12.63 23.24 -7.70
CA ARG A 119 13.49 22.21 -7.08
C ARG A 119 13.42 22.23 -5.55
N ARG A 120 13.54 23.43 -4.94
CA ARG A 120 13.46 23.58 -3.48
C ARG A 120 12.10 23.18 -2.92
N LYS A 121 11.00 23.53 -3.60
CA LYS A 121 9.65 23.13 -3.20
C LYS A 121 9.46 21.61 -3.27
N ALA A 122 9.96 20.97 -4.33
CA ALA A 122 9.88 19.53 -4.52
C ALA A 122 10.67 18.75 -3.45
N PHE A 123 11.83 19.26 -3.04
CA PHE A 123 12.68 18.62 -2.03
C PHE A 123 12.26 18.89 -0.59
N ARG A 124 11.83 20.12 -0.26
CA ARG A 124 11.55 20.53 1.12
C ARG A 124 10.20 20.04 1.64
N ASP A 125 9.16 20.18 0.82
CA ASP A 125 7.77 20.03 1.30
C ASP A 125 7.16 18.67 0.90
N ASP A 126 7.96 17.82 0.25
CA ASP A 126 7.58 16.52 -0.31
C ASP A 126 6.17 16.49 -0.95
N PRO A 127 5.80 17.46 -1.83
CA PRO A 127 4.44 17.57 -2.32
C PRO A 127 4.06 16.40 -3.23
N LYS A 128 2.77 16.09 -3.32
CA LYS A 128 2.24 15.19 -4.36
C LYS A 128 2.53 15.79 -5.73
N LEU A 129 2.77 14.92 -6.73
CA LEU A 129 3.10 15.36 -8.09
C LEU A 129 2.09 16.36 -8.66
N ASP A 130 0.80 16.14 -8.42
CA ASP A 130 -0.28 17.01 -8.90
C ASP A 130 -0.18 18.44 -8.31
N ASP A 131 0.18 18.55 -7.04
CA ASP A 131 0.36 19.84 -6.36
C ASP A 131 1.64 20.54 -6.82
N LEU A 132 2.70 19.75 -7.08
CA LEU A 132 3.94 20.26 -7.63
C LEU A 132 3.76 20.82 -9.05
N ILE A 133 3.00 20.14 -9.90
CA ILE A 133 2.69 20.60 -11.26
C ILE A 133 1.83 21.87 -11.22
N LYS A 134 0.83 21.94 -10.33
CA LYS A 134 0.03 23.17 -10.14
C LYS A 134 0.91 24.34 -9.71
N TYR A 135 1.83 24.11 -8.77
CA TYR A 135 2.77 25.12 -8.31
C TYR A 135 3.72 25.58 -9.42
N ALA A 136 4.22 24.65 -10.25
CA ALA A 136 5.06 24.97 -11.41
C ALA A 136 4.35 25.92 -12.38
N ARG A 137 3.08 25.62 -12.73
CA ARG A 137 2.26 26.50 -13.59
C ARG A 137 2.03 27.87 -12.97
N ALA A 138 1.78 27.93 -11.65
CA ALA A 138 1.62 29.20 -10.95
C ALA A 138 2.91 30.04 -10.96
N LEU A 139 4.09 29.39 -10.87
CA LEU A 139 5.38 30.06 -11.02
C LEU A 139 5.58 30.60 -12.43
N GLU A 140 5.30 29.82 -13.48
CA GLU A 140 5.42 30.28 -14.87
C GLU A 140 4.57 31.53 -15.14
N ILE A 141 3.32 31.53 -14.67
CA ILE A 141 2.43 32.69 -14.77
C ILE A 141 3.00 33.89 -14.01
N SER A 142 3.51 33.67 -12.80
CA SER A 142 4.06 34.74 -11.97
C SER A 142 5.31 35.37 -12.58
N ASP A 143 6.21 34.55 -13.12
CA ASP A 143 7.45 35.01 -13.75
C ASP A 143 7.13 35.76 -15.07
N HIS A 144 6.17 35.27 -15.87
CA HIS A 144 5.68 35.99 -17.05
C HIS A 144 5.09 37.37 -16.68
N HIS A 145 4.26 37.43 -15.64
CA HIS A 145 3.70 38.70 -15.17
C HIS A 145 4.80 39.66 -14.68
N ALA A 146 5.82 39.16 -13.98
CA ALA A 146 6.94 39.98 -13.53
C ALA A 146 7.73 40.56 -14.70
N GLU A 147 8.05 39.75 -15.72
CA GLU A 147 8.76 40.21 -16.92
C GLU A 147 8.00 41.30 -17.67
N GLU A 148 6.67 41.16 -17.80
CA GLU A 148 5.82 42.14 -18.47
C GLU A 148 5.80 43.47 -17.71
N MET A 149 5.64 43.43 -16.38
CA MET A 149 5.72 44.62 -15.54
C MET A 149 7.07 45.33 -15.67
N GLU A 150 8.17 44.58 -15.68
CA GLU A 150 9.50 45.15 -15.86
C GLU A 150 9.71 45.77 -17.26
N LYS A 151 9.15 45.15 -18.31
CA LYS A 151 9.20 45.73 -19.68
C LYS A 151 8.43 47.03 -19.76
N GLN A 152 7.21 47.06 -19.22
CA GLN A 152 6.39 48.27 -19.16
C GLN A 152 7.09 49.37 -18.38
N HIS A 153 7.64 49.04 -17.21
CA HIS A 153 8.39 49.99 -16.40
C HIS A 153 9.65 50.51 -17.11
N ARG A 154 10.42 49.63 -17.78
CA ARG A 154 11.58 50.04 -18.58
C ARG A 154 11.20 50.97 -19.72
N GLN A 155 10.12 50.67 -20.44
CA GLN A 155 9.62 51.52 -21.54
C GLN A 155 9.15 52.89 -21.01
N GLU A 156 8.48 52.91 -19.86
CA GLU A 156 8.03 54.15 -19.23
C GLU A 156 9.21 55.01 -18.78
N VAL A 157 10.23 54.42 -18.15
CA VAL A 157 11.46 55.14 -17.77
C VAL A 157 12.16 55.72 -19.01
N VAL A 158 12.28 54.94 -20.09
CA VAL A 158 12.88 55.43 -21.36
C VAL A 158 12.04 56.55 -21.97
N TYR A 159 10.71 56.45 -21.94
CA TYR A 159 9.81 57.50 -22.41
C TYR A 159 9.96 58.78 -21.58
N GLN A 160 10.01 58.69 -20.25
CA GLN A 160 10.19 59.84 -19.37
C GLN A 160 11.59 60.46 -19.52
N ASN A 161 12.63 59.65 -19.76
CA ASN A 161 13.98 60.15 -20.05
C ASN A 161 14.00 60.89 -21.39
N THR A 162 13.50 60.27 -22.45
CA THR A 162 13.42 60.87 -23.79
C THR A 162 12.60 62.16 -23.79
N ARG A 163 11.46 62.20 -23.07
CA ARG A 163 10.67 63.42 -22.90
C ARG A 163 11.40 64.53 -22.14
N ARG A 164 12.26 64.18 -21.18
CA ARG A 164 13.08 65.14 -20.43
C ARG A 164 14.20 65.70 -21.31
N ASP A 165 14.89 64.83 -22.04
CA ASP A 165 16.02 65.23 -22.89
C ASP A 165 15.58 65.94 -24.18
N PHE A 166 14.40 65.60 -24.69
CA PHE A 166 13.81 66.15 -25.91
C PHE A 166 12.31 66.45 -25.69
N PRO A 167 11.96 67.60 -25.08
CA PRO A 167 10.57 67.97 -24.85
C PRO A 167 9.83 68.15 -26.19
N PRO A 168 8.56 67.70 -26.30
CA PRO A 168 7.76 67.92 -27.50
C PRO A 168 7.71 69.41 -27.85
N ARG A 169 7.97 69.77 -29.11
CA ARG A 169 7.85 71.17 -29.55
C ARG A 169 6.39 71.57 -29.58
N ASP A 170 6.06 72.66 -28.90
CA ASP A 170 4.72 73.24 -28.93
C ASP A 170 4.37 73.65 -30.38
N ILE A 171 3.36 73.01 -30.94
CA ILE A 171 2.78 73.39 -32.23
C ILE A 171 1.87 74.58 -31.94
N LYS A 172 2.31 75.78 -32.35
CA LYS A 172 1.46 76.98 -32.42
C LYS A 172 0.52 76.91 -33.62
#